data_AF-A0A6J5F5S5-F1
#
_entry.id   AF-A0A6J5F5S5-F1
#
_cell.length_a   1.000
_cell.length_b   1.000
_cell.length_c   1.000
_cell.angle_alpha   90.00
_cell.angle_beta   90.00
_cell.angle_gamma   90.00
#
_symmetry.space_group_name_H-M   'P 1'
#
loop_
_entity.id
_entity.type
_entity.pdbx_description
1 polymer ?
#
loop_
_entity_poly.entity_id
_entity_poly.type
_entity_poly.pdbx_seq_one_letter_code
_entity_poly.pdbx_strand_id
1 'polypeptide(L)' 'MGAKKQVAAQSQQEFLRASMTELGMTRSAFAQRISVPVKTLDKWMAPANTTDFRNMPDVVWAYVREILEWDSKSV' A
#
# COMPACT_ATOMS: atom_id res chain seq x y z
N MET A 1 -2.39 22.82 -2.78
CA MET A 1 -2.80 21.43 -2.51
C MET A 1 -1.55 20.66 -2.12
N GLY A 2 -1.49 20.15 -0.90
CA GLY A 2 -0.30 19.46 -0.38
C GLY A 2 -0.66 18.85 0.96
N ALA A 3 -1.45 17.78 0.93
CA ALA A 3 -1.83 17.08 2.14
C ALA A 3 -0.61 16.31 2.65
N LYS A 4 0.22 16.98 3.44
CA LYS A 4 1.15 16.35 4.38
C LYS A 4 0.32 15.64 5.45
N LYS A 5 -0.35 14.55 5.12
CA LYS A 5 -1.25 13.85 6.05
C LYS A 5 -0.45 12.83 6.85
N GLN A 6 0.12 13.34 7.93
CA GLN A 6 0.26 12.73 9.25
C GLN A 6 0.79 11.29 9.30
N VAL A 7 2.00 11.17 9.86
CA VAL A 7 2.65 9.96 10.36
C VAL A 7 1.95 9.42 11.63
N ALA A 8 0.62 9.55 11.73
CA ALA A 8 -0.19 9.06 12.84
C ALA A 8 -0.81 7.72 12.42
N ALA A 9 -0.16 6.62 12.79
CA ALA A 9 -0.68 5.24 12.75
C ALA A 9 -1.65 4.96 11.58
N GLN A 10 -1.20 5.16 10.34
CA GLN A 10 -2.03 4.85 9.16
C GLN A 10 -2.38 3.37 9.17
N SER A 11 -3.66 3.04 9.00
CA SER A 11 -4.08 1.66 8.82
C SER A 11 -3.46 1.10 7.53
N GLN A 12 -3.14 -0.20 7.49
CA GLN A 12 -2.59 -0.82 6.26
C GLN A 12 -3.44 -0.54 5.01
N GLN A 13 -4.76 -0.45 5.17
CA GLN A 13 -5.67 -0.11 4.08
C GLN A 13 -5.46 1.30 3.54
N GLU A 14 -5.29 2.28 4.43
CA GLU A 14 -5.09 3.68 4.07
C GLU A 14 -3.73 3.85 3.40
N PHE A 15 -2.70 3.21 3.94
CA PHE A 15 -1.37 3.20 3.37
C PHE A 15 -1.37 2.62 1.95
N LEU A 16 -1.99 1.46 1.73
CA LEU A 16 -2.07 0.84 0.41
C LEU A 16 -2.87 1.70 -0.59
N ARG A 17 -3.97 2.33 -0.15
CA ARG A 17 -4.76 3.25 -1.00
C ARG A 17 -3.99 4.52 -1.37
N ALA A 18 -3.29 5.11 -0.41
CA ALA A 18 -2.44 6.27 -0.65
C ALA A 18 -1.32 5.92 -1.64
N SER A 19 -0.62 4.80 -1.42
CA SER A 19 0.45 4.31 -2.29
C SER A 19 -0.02 4.11 -3.73
N MET A 20 -1.19 3.48 -3.92
CA MET A 20 -1.78 3.31 -5.26
C MET A 20 -2.15 4.63 -5.92
N THR A 21 -2.63 5.60 -5.13
CA THR A 21 -3.01 6.92 -5.60
C THR A 21 -1.79 7.74 -6.02
N GLU A 22 -0.72 7.69 -5.23
CA GLU A 22 0.55 8.37 -5.54
C GLU A 22 1.20 7.81 -6.81
N LEU A 23 1.24 6.48 -6.94
CA LEU A 23 1.80 5.82 -8.12
C LEU A 23 0.88 5.86 -9.35
N GLY A 24 -0.38 6.31 -9.20
CA GLY A 24 -1.39 6.25 -10.26
C GLY A 24 -1.70 4.83 -10.76
N MET A 25 -1.50 3.82 -9.92
CA MET A 25 -1.62 2.41 -10.28
C MET A 25 -2.94 1.80 -9.80
N THR A 26 -3.50 0.89 -10.59
CA THR A 26 -4.63 0.05 -10.17
C THR A 26 -4.16 -1.02 -9.17
N ARG A 27 -5.09 -1.64 -8.42
CA ARG A 27 -4.76 -2.74 -7.48
C ARG A 27 -3.96 -3.86 -8.13
N SER A 28 -4.31 -4.24 -9.36
CA SER A 28 -3.63 -5.32 -10.08
C SER A 28 -2.22 -4.93 -10.54
N ALA A 29 -2.03 -3.68 -10.98
CA ALA A 29 -0.72 -3.15 -11.33
C ALA A 29 0.16 -2.99 -10.08
N PHE A 30 -0.39 -2.47 -9.00
CA PHE A 30 0.31 -2.31 -7.73
C PHE A 30 0.74 -3.66 -7.14
N ALA A 31 -0.16 -4.66 -7.12
CA ALA A 31 0.16 -6.00 -6.66
C ALA A 31 1.32 -6.63 -7.46
N GLN A 32 1.29 -6.49 -8.80
CA GLN A 32 2.40 -6.92 -9.65
C GLN A 32 3.70 -6.15 -9.36
N ARG A 33 3.61 -4.83 -9.13
CA ARG A 33 4.75 -3.98 -8.80
C ARG A 33 5.44 -4.42 -7.51
N ILE A 34 4.67 -4.80 -6.50
CA ILE A 34 5.21 -5.28 -5.22
C ILE A 34 5.47 -6.81 -5.21
N SER A 35 5.30 -7.48 -6.34
CA SER A 35 5.48 -8.93 -6.52
C SER A 35 4.60 -9.79 -5.58
N VAL A 36 3.36 -9.37 -5.36
CA VAL A 36 2.39 -10.14 -4.56
C VAL A 36 1.14 -10.48 -5.38
N PRO A 37 0.45 -11.58 -5.07
CA PRO A 37 -0.84 -11.87 -5.67
C PRO A 37 -1.88 -10.79 -5.31
N VAL A 38 -2.72 -10.41 -6.27
CA VAL A 38 -3.84 -9.46 -6.06
C VAL A 38 -4.76 -9.92 -4.91
N LYS A 39 -4.96 -11.24 -4.78
CA LYS A 39 -5.73 -11.82 -3.66
C LYS A 39 -5.09 -11.58 -2.30
N THR A 40 -3.76 -11.55 -2.23
CA THR A 40 -3.03 -11.24 -0.99
C THR A 40 -3.19 -9.77 -0.64
N LEU A 41 -3.07 -8.88 -1.63
CA LEU A 41 -3.34 -7.46 -1.46
C LEU A 41 -4.77 -7.21 -0.98
N ASP A 42 -5.76 -7.91 -1.55
CA ASP A 42 -7.17 -7.78 -1.15
C ASP A 42 -7.38 -8.17 0.32
N LYS A 43 -6.71 -9.22 0.80
CA LYS A 43 -6.73 -9.63 2.22
C LYS A 43 -6.09 -8.62 3.17
N TRP A 44 -5.05 -7.91 2.73
CA TRP A 44 -4.47 -6.79 3.49
C TRP A 44 -5.40 -5.56 3.51
N MET A 45 -6.16 -5.38 2.43
CA MET A 45 -7.15 -4.30 2.31
C MET A 45 -8.50 -4.64 2.94
N ALA A 46 -8.72 -5.89 3.36
CA ALA A 46 -9.96 -6.35 3.95
C ALA A 46 -10.21 -5.67 5.32
N PRO A 47 -11.47 -5.44 5.73
CA PRO A 47 -11.77 -4.87 7.02
C PRO A 47 -11.47 -5.86 8.15
N ALA A 48 -10.93 -5.36 9.26
CA ALA A 48 -10.39 -6.16 10.37
C ALA A 48 -11.41 -7.05 11.09
N ASN A 49 -12.71 -6.83 10.84
CA ASN A 49 -13.81 -7.63 11.35
C ASN A 49 -14.12 -8.87 10.49
N THR A 50 -13.36 -9.13 9.42
CA THR A 50 -13.56 -10.27 8.52
C THR A 50 -12.46 -11.31 8.66
N THR A 51 -12.81 -12.57 8.42
CA THR A 51 -11.87 -13.71 8.46
C THR A 51 -10.78 -13.61 7.38
N ASP A 52 -11.02 -12.82 6.35
CA ASP A 52 -10.08 -12.57 5.25
C ASP A 52 -9.00 -11.55 5.61
N PHE A 53 -9.15 -10.82 6.73
CA PHE A 53 -8.16 -9.86 7.17
C PHE A 53 -6.82 -10.53 7.49
N ARG A 54 -5.77 -10.08 6.80
CA ARG A 54 -4.39 -10.46 7.09
C ARG A 54 -3.60 -9.22 7.43
N ASN A 55 -2.76 -9.32 8.45
CA ASN A 55 -1.77 -8.29 8.71
C ASN A 55 -0.69 -8.32 7.62
N MET A 56 -0.40 -7.15 7.07
CA MET A 56 0.69 -6.98 6.13
C MET A 56 2.04 -7.12 6.88
N PRO A 57 2.96 -7.99 6.41
CA PRO A 57 4.28 -8.14 7.00
C PRO A 57 5.10 -6.85 6.94
N ASP A 58 5.96 -6.61 7.92
CA ASP A 58 6.81 -5.41 8.00
C ASP A 58 7.71 -5.22 6.77
N VAL A 59 8.24 -6.31 6.21
CA VAL A 59 9.02 -6.28 4.96
C VAL A 59 8.25 -5.68 3.78
N VAL A 60 6.95 -5.90 3.71
CA VAL A 60 6.12 -5.34 2.63
C VAL A 60 5.87 -3.85 2.86
N TRP A 61 5.72 -3.43 4.12
CA TRP A 61 5.65 -2.01 4.47
C TRP A 61 6.90 -1.27 4.03
N ALA A 62 8.08 -1.79 4.38
CA ALA A 62 9.36 -1.22 3.98
C ALA A 62 9.47 -1.16 2.45
N TYR A 63 9.18 -2.26 1.77
CA TYR A 63 9.30 -2.34 0.31
C TYR A 63 8.39 -1.35 -0.43
N VAL A 64 7.13 -1.18 0.00
CA VAL A 64 6.22 -0.19 -0.60
C VAL A 64 6.72 1.24 -0.37
N ARG A 65 7.23 1.55 0.83
CA ARG A 65 7.81 2.86 1.13
C ARG A 65 9.01 3.15 0.24
N GLU A 66 9.90 2.17 0.06
CA GLU A 66 11.03 2.32 -0.86
C GLU A 66 10.54 2.63 -2.28
N ILE A 67 9.56 1.89 -2.81
CA ILE A 67 9.02 2.14 -4.16
C ILE A 67 8.51 3.58 -4.30
N LEU A 68 7.78 4.11 -3.30
CA LEU A 68 7.29 5.49 -3.31
C LEU A 68 8.45 6.50 -3.26
N GLU A 69 9.45 6.24 -2.43
CA GLU A 69 10.65 7.08 -2.34
C GLU A 69 11.48 7.10 -3.62
N TRP A 70 11.48 6.01 -4.39
CA TRP A 70 12.13 5.92 -5.69
C TRP A 70 11.33 6.64 -6.78
N ASP A 71 10.01 6.47 -6.79
CA ASP A 71 9.10 7.12 -7.74
C ASP A 71 9.14 8.65 -7.58
N SER A 72 9.06 9.15 -6.35
CA SER A 72 9.16 10.59 -6.06
C SER A 72 10.51 11.21 -6.43
N LYS A 73 11.61 10.43 -6.46
CA LYS A 73 12.94 10.90 -6.88
C LYS A 73 13.14 10.88 -8.39
N SER A 74 12.26 10.18 -9.13
CA SER A 74 12.35 10.05 -10.59
C SER A 74 11.61 11.17 -11.34
N VAL A 75 11.03 12.14 -10.63
CA VAL A 75 10.28 13.28 -11.17
C VAL A 75 11.05 14.59 -11.06
#